data_AF-A0A9C9KVJ4-F1
#
_entry.id   AF-A0A9C9KVJ4-F1
#
_cell.length_a   1.000
_cell.length_b   1.000
_cell.length_c   1.000
_cell.angle_alpha   90.00
_cell.angle_beta   90.00
_cell.angle_gamma   90.00
#
_symmetry.space_group_name_H-M   'P 1'
#
loop_
_entity.id
_entity.type
_entity.pdbx_description
1 polymer ?
#
loop_
_entity_poly.entity_id
_entity_poly.type
_entity_poly.pdbx_seq_one_letter_code
_entity_poly.pdbx_strand_id
1 'polypeptide(L)'
;MAQTGIGGVQQYNYDIIKKFAIMTLVWGLLGMATGVYIASELAWPFLNFDIPQITFGRLRPVHTTLVIFGFGGSALFATSYYVVQRTCQTRLYSDWMATLTFWGWQSAVALGAVSYMFGYTQSREYAEFEWPIDLIILVTWVV
;
A
#
# COMPACT_ATOMS: atom_id res chain seq x y z
N MET A 1 25.08 0.35 46.38
CA MET A 1 24.80 1.34 45.31
C MET A 1 24.06 0.60 44.20
N ALA A 2 22.73 0.60 44.22
CA ALA A 2 21.95 -0.02 43.15
C ALA A 2 21.97 0.95 41.97
N GLN A 3 22.62 0.56 40.87
CA GLN A 3 22.45 1.24 39.59
C GLN A 3 21.04 0.91 39.11
N THR A 4 20.09 1.80 39.38
CA THR A 4 18.82 1.87 38.66
C THR A 4 19.17 2.17 37.22
N GLY A 5 19.26 1.13 36.39
CA GLY A 5 19.39 1.29 34.95
C GLY A 5 18.23 2.17 34.49
N ILE A 6 18.54 3.38 34.03
CA ILE A 6 17.60 4.22 33.32
C ILE A 6 17.24 3.40 32.09
N GLY A 7 16.11 2.68 32.14
CA GLY A 7 15.55 2.01 30.98
C GLY A 7 15.45 3.07 29.91
N GLY A 8 16.29 2.95 28.87
CA GLY A 8 16.43 3.98 27.86
C GLY A 8 15.03 4.37 27.37
N VAL A 9 14.75 5.67 27.31
CA VAL A 9 13.50 6.19 26.78
C VAL A 9 13.26 5.46 25.47
N GLN A 10 12.25 4.58 25.43
CA GLN A 10 11.91 3.82 24.24
C GLN A 10 11.49 4.84 23.18
N GLN A 11 12.44 5.23 22.33
CA GLN A 11 12.23 6.22 21.29
C GLN A 11 11.07 5.74 20.40
N TYR A 12 10.26 6.65 19.87
CA TYR A 12 9.20 6.25 18.93
C TYR A 12 9.80 5.49 17.73
N ASN A 13 9.07 4.51 17.22
CA ASN A 13 9.46 3.79 16.02
C ASN A 13 9.17 4.65 14.78
N TYR A 14 10.12 5.52 14.42
CA TYR A 14 10.05 6.35 13.22
C TYR A 14 10.52 5.66 11.95
N ASP A 15 11.21 4.53 12.05
CA ASP A 15 11.68 3.80 10.88
C ASP A 15 10.52 3.32 10.02
N ILE A 16 9.51 2.71 10.66
CA ILE A 16 8.34 2.19 9.94
C ILE A 16 7.49 3.33 9.33
N ILE A 17 7.38 4.45 10.04
CA ILE A 17 6.67 5.64 9.56
C ILE A 17 7.36 6.19 8.32
N LYS A 18 8.70 6.29 8.32
CA LYS A 18 9.46 6.74 7.14
C LYS A 18 9.26 5.82 5.95
N LYS A 19 9.30 4.49 6.17
CA LYS A 19 9.07 3.51 5.12
C LYS A 19 7.70 3.69 4.45
N PHE A 20 6.63 3.77 5.24
CA PHE A 20 5.29 4.02 4.69
C PHE A 20 5.15 5.41 4.06
N ALA A 21 5.75 6.46 4.64
CA ALA A 21 5.71 7.80 4.06
C ALA A 21 6.39 7.86 2.69
N ILE A 22 7.55 7.22 2.53
CA ILE A 22 8.25 7.10 1.24
C ILE A 22 7.38 6.32 0.26
N MET A 23 6.86 5.16 0.68
CA MET A 23 6.03 4.33 -0.19
C MET A 23 4.69 4.98 -0.56
N THR A 24 4.15 5.85 0.29
CA THR A 24 2.99 6.70 -0.05
C THR A 24 3.30 7.54 -1.27
N LEU A 25 4.45 8.22 -1.30
CA LEU A 25 4.86 9.03 -2.46
C LEU A 25 5.10 8.17 -3.71
N VAL A 26 5.75 7.01 -3.55
CA VAL A 26 6.00 6.09 -4.66
C VAL A 26 4.70 5.58 -5.27
N TRP A 27 3.78 5.08 -4.46
CA TRP A 27 2.48 4.61 -4.95
C TRP A 27 1.60 5.75 -5.46
N GLY A 28 1.68 6.93 -4.87
CA GLY A 28 0.99 8.13 -5.34
C GLY A 28 1.42 8.49 -6.76
N LEU A 29 2.73 8.51 -7.00
CA LEU A 29 3.29 8.74 -8.33
C LEU A 29 2.81 7.67 -9.34
N LEU A 30 2.97 6.39 -9.00
CA LEU A 30 2.59 5.29 -9.90
C LEU A 30 1.08 5.25 -10.18
N GLY A 31 0.25 5.43 -9.15
CA GLY A 31 -1.20 5.41 -9.25
C GLY A 31 -1.73 6.59 -10.07
N MET A 32 -1.28 7.81 -9.79
CA MET A 32 -1.69 8.99 -10.55
C MET A 32 -1.15 8.96 -11.99
N ALA A 33 0.09 8.50 -12.21
CA ALA A 33 0.64 8.33 -13.56
C ALA A 33 -0.16 7.31 -14.39
N THR A 34 -0.53 6.17 -13.79
CA THR A 34 -1.43 5.19 -14.43
C THR A 34 -2.79 5.83 -14.73
N GLY A 35 -3.30 6.68 -13.84
CA GLY A 35 -4.52 7.45 -14.05
C GLY A 35 -4.46 8.37 -15.27
N VAL A 36 -3.36 9.11 -15.42
CA VAL A 36 -3.12 9.96 -16.59
C VAL A 36 -3.01 9.13 -17.88
N TYR A 37 -2.36 7.96 -17.80
CA TYR A 37 -2.24 7.05 -18.94
C TYR A 37 -3.61 6.53 -19.40
N ILE A 38 -4.41 5.96 -18.51
CA ILE A 38 -5.74 5.42 -18.87
C ILE A 38 -6.71 6.53 -19.28
N ALA A 39 -6.57 7.76 -18.74
CA ALA A 39 -7.32 8.91 -19.22
C ALA A 39 -6.92 9.27 -20.67
N SER A 40 -5.64 9.12 -21.01
CA SER A 40 -5.14 9.31 -22.38
C SER A 40 -5.65 8.24 -23.32
N GLU A 41 -5.81 6.99 -22.89
CA GLU A 41 -6.43 5.93 -23.71
C GLU A 41 -7.88 6.22 -24.08
N LEU A 42 -8.63 6.86 -23.18
CA LEU A 42 -10.01 7.31 -23.47
C LEU A 42 -10.04 8.45 -24.52
N ALA A 43 -9.04 9.31 -24.53
CA ALA A 43 -8.90 10.39 -25.51
C ALA A 43 -8.35 9.88 -26.86
N TRP A 44 -7.40 8.96 -26.80
CA TRP A 44 -6.69 8.40 -27.94
C TRP A 44 -6.60 6.87 -27.83
N PRO A 45 -7.60 6.13 -28.34
CA PRO A 45 -7.70 4.68 -28.18
C PRO A 45 -6.52 3.87 -28.73
N PHE A 46 -5.76 4.41 -29.68
CA PHE A 46 -4.57 3.74 -30.22
C PHE A 46 -3.47 3.51 -29.17
N LEU A 47 -3.49 4.23 -28.05
CA LEU A 47 -2.56 4.03 -26.92
C LEU A 47 -2.73 2.68 -26.21
N ASN A 48 -3.77 1.91 -26.51
CA ASN A 48 -3.85 0.52 -26.03
C ASN A 48 -2.81 -0.39 -26.72
N PHE A 49 -2.27 0.02 -27.88
CA PHE A 49 -1.27 -0.69 -28.69
C PHE A 49 -1.61 -2.14 -29.04
N ASP A 50 -2.88 -2.56 -28.92
CA ASP A 50 -3.34 -3.95 -29.03
C ASP A 50 -2.58 -4.94 -28.11
N ILE A 51 -2.03 -4.43 -26.99
CA ILE A 51 -1.32 -5.23 -25.98
C ILE A 51 -2.25 -5.46 -24.78
N PRO A 52 -2.69 -6.70 -24.49
CA PRO A 52 -3.69 -6.99 -23.46
C PRO A 52 -3.40 -6.36 -22.10
N GLN A 53 -2.13 -6.38 -21.67
CA GLN A 53 -1.66 -6.02 -20.33
C GLN A 53 -1.80 -4.53 -20.02
N ILE A 54 -1.79 -3.68 -21.04
CA ILE A 54 -1.83 -2.23 -20.88
C ILE A 54 -3.14 -1.64 -21.38
N THR A 55 -4.14 -2.47 -21.72
CA THR A 55 -5.45 -1.96 -22.14
C THR A 55 -6.18 -1.26 -21.01
N PHE A 56 -7.04 -0.30 -21.36
CA PHE A 56 -7.86 0.45 -20.41
C PHE A 56 -8.61 -0.45 -19.42
N GLY A 57 -9.20 -1.54 -19.90
CA GLY A 57 -9.96 -2.48 -19.07
C GLY A 57 -9.13 -3.14 -17.97
N ARG A 58 -7.83 -3.40 -18.22
CA ARG A 58 -6.92 -4.00 -17.23
C ARG A 58 -6.19 -2.97 -16.38
N LEU A 59 -5.85 -1.81 -16.95
CA LEU A 59 -5.17 -0.75 -16.21
C LEU A 59 -6.10 0.07 -15.31
N ARG A 60 -7.41 0.12 -15.58
CA ARG A 60 -8.38 0.76 -14.68
C ARG A 60 -8.30 0.21 -13.25
N PRO A 61 -8.43 -1.10 -12.99
CA PRO A 61 -8.29 -1.64 -11.63
C PRO A 61 -6.87 -1.51 -11.06
N VAL A 62 -5.83 -1.43 -11.91
CA VAL A 62 -4.47 -1.08 -11.48
C VAL A 62 -4.45 0.35 -10.93
N HIS A 63 -4.96 1.33 -11.67
CA HIS A 63 -5.03 2.72 -11.22
C HIS A 63 -5.79 2.86 -9.90
N THR A 64 -7.02 2.31 -9.81
CA THR A 64 -7.84 2.43 -8.61
C THR A 64 -7.15 1.82 -7.40
N THR A 65 -6.55 0.63 -7.55
CA THR A 65 -5.83 -0.05 -6.47
C THR A 65 -4.58 0.70 -6.03
N LEU A 66 -3.78 1.20 -6.98
CA LEU A 66 -2.57 1.95 -6.67
C LEU A 66 -2.89 3.27 -5.97
N VAL A 67 -3.98 3.96 -6.34
CA VAL A 67 -4.36 5.22 -5.69
C VAL A 67 -5.03 5.00 -4.34
N ILE A 68 -5.94 4.02 -4.22
CA ILE A 68 -6.69 3.80 -2.98
C ILE A 68 -5.86 3.03 -1.96
N PHE A 69 -5.40 1.83 -2.32
CA PHE A 69 -4.70 0.95 -1.38
C PHE A 69 -3.20 1.23 -1.34
N GLY A 70 -2.58 1.49 -2.50
CA GLY A 70 -1.16 1.87 -2.57
C GLY A 70 -0.89 3.20 -1.87
N PHE A 71 -1.39 4.29 -2.44
CA PHE A 71 -1.21 5.64 -1.93
C PHE A 71 -2.03 5.89 -0.66
N GLY A 72 -3.36 5.78 -0.72
CA GLY A 72 -4.23 6.05 0.42
C GLY A 72 -3.95 5.13 1.61
N GLY A 73 -3.82 3.83 1.38
CA GLY A 73 -3.48 2.86 2.43
C GLY A 73 -2.13 3.13 3.08
N SER A 74 -1.07 3.36 2.29
CA SER A 74 0.25 3.70 2.87
C SER A 74 0.22 5.02 3.65
N ALA A 75 -0.55 6.01 3.18
CA ALA A 75 -0.73 7.27 3.90
C ALA A 75 -1.41 7.05 5.25
N LEU A 76 -2.44 6.21 5.30
CA LEU A 76 -3.13 5.82 6.52
C LEU A 76 -2.21 5.06 7.49
N PHE A 77 -1.38 4.14 7.02
CA PHE A 77 -0.40 3.46 7.88
C PHE A 77 0.64 4.44 8.45
N ALA A 78 1.24 5.29 7.60
CA ALA A 78 2.22 6.28 8.06
C ALA A 78 1.62 7.23 9.10
N THR A 79 0.43 7.76 8.82
CA THR A 79 -0.24 8.72 9.70
C THR A 79 -0.72 8.06 10.98
N SER A 80 -1.38 6.91 10.93
CA SER A 80 -1.87 6.22 12.13
C SER A 80 -0.71 5.82 13.07
N TYR A 81 0.37 5.23 12.55
CA TYR A 81 1.55 4.87 13.34
C TYR A 81 2.27 6.08 13.94
N TYR A 82 2.26 7.22 13.25
CA TYR A 82 2.79 8.46 13.82
C TYR A 82 1.87 9.02 14.91
N VAL A 83 0.58 9.17 14.61
CA VAL A 83 -0.40 9.79 15.50
C VAL A 83 -0.55 8.98 16.77
N VAL A 84 -0.79 7.66 16.71
CA VAL A 84 -1.04 6.83 17.89
C VAL A 84 0.11 6.87 18.90
N GLN A 85 1.35 6.85 18.40
CA GLN A 85 2.53 6.94 19.26
C GLN A 85 2.60 8.28 20.00
N ARG A 86 2.26 9.37 19.29
CA ARG A 86 2.36 10.74 19.80
C ARG A 86 1.14 11.13 20.64
N THR A 87 -0.04 10.61 20.40
CA THR A 87 -1.24 10.94 21.19
C THR A 87 -1.27 10.15 22.49
N CYS A 88 -0.86 8.87 22.45
CA CYS A 88 -0.77 8.02 23.64
C CYS A 88 0.57 8.12 24.38
N GLN A 89 1.55 8.85 23.80
CA GLN A 89 2.90 9.02 24.35
C GLN A 89 3.60 7.69 24.66
N THR A 90 3.41 6.70 23.79
CA THR A 90 4.00 5.35 23.92
C THR A 90 4.54 4.87 22.57
N ARG A 91 5.57 4.02 22.59
CA ARG A 91 6.08 3.37 21.38
C ARG A 91 5.05 2.37 20.85
N LEU A 92 5.08 2.08 19.54
CA LEU A 92 4.31 0.98 18.95
C LEU A 92 4.54 -0.33 19.72
N TYR A 93 3.46 -1.09 19.88
CA TYR A 93 3.42 -2.30 20.69
C TYR A 93 4.45 -3.37 20.26
N SER A 94 4.60 -3.59 18.95
CA SER A 94 5.51 -4.60 18.40
C SER A 94 6.14 -4.14 17.09
N ASP A 95 7.48 -4.09 17.05
CA ASP A 95 8.24 -3.75 15.86
C ASP A 95 8.13 -4.83 14.77
N TRP A 96 7.98 -6.10 15.17
CA TRP A 96 7.78 -7.21 14.25
C TRP A 96 6.42 -7.10 13.54
N MET A 97 5.35 -6.81 14.30
CA MET A 97 4.01 -6.62 13.72
C MET A 97 4.01 -5.45 12.75
N ALA A 98 4.60 -4.31 13.14
CA ALA A 98 4.69 -3.14 12.27
C ALA A 98 5.53 -3.41 10.98
N THR A 99 6.53 -4.28 11.06
CA THR A 99 7.32 -4.68 9.88
C THR A 99 6.53 -5.65 8.99
N LEU A 100 5.75 -6.55 9.58
CA LEU A 100 4.84 -7.45 8.85
C LEU A 100 3.77 -6.66 8.12
N THR A 101 3.12 -5.68 8.78
CA THR A 101 2.12 -4.84 8.12
C THR A 101 2.70 -4.09 6.93
N PHE A 102 3.93 -3.58 7.05
CA PHE A 102 4.62 -2.95 5.92
C PHE A 102 4.83 -3.90 4.76
N TRP A 103 5.58 -4.99 4.94
CA TRP A 103 5.89 -5.88 3.82
C TRP A 103 4.65 -6.59 3.27
N GLY A 104 3.71 -6.96 4.14
CA GLY A 104 2.42 -7.50 3.76
C GLY A 104 1.66 -6.55 2.86
N TRP A 105 1.52 -5.27 3.26
CA TRP A 105 0.82 -4.26 2.47
C TRP A 105 1.51 -3.98 1.14
N GLN A 106 2.83 -3.79 1.15
CA GLN A 106 3.58 -3.54 -0.09
C GLN A 106 3.46 -4.71 -1.08
N SER A 107 3.52 -5.94 -0.57
CA SER A 107 3.39 -7.15 -1.40
C SER A 107 1.98 -7.30 -1.98
N ALA A 108 0.94 -7.06 -1.19
CA ALA A 108 -0.44 -7.16 -1.65
C ALA A 108 -0.74 -6.16 -2.77
N VAL A 109 -0.33 -4.90 -2.60
CA VAL A 109 -0.52 -3.86 -3.63
C VAL A 109 0.25 -4.19 -4.90
N ALA A 110 1.51 -4.61 -4.79
CA ALA A 110 2.35 -4.97 -5.94
C ALA A 110 1.79 -6.19 -6.69
N LEU A 111 1.41 -7.24 -5.95
CA LEU A 111 0.81 -8.45 -6.53
C LEU A 111 -0.53 -8.14 -7.19
N GLY A 112 -1.37 -7.29 -6.58
CA GLY A 112 -2.63 -6.85 -7.17
C GLY A 112 -2.42 -6.15 -8.51
N ALA A 113 -1.52 -5.17 -8.56
CA ALA A 113 -1.21 -4.44 -9.80
C ALA A 113 -0.75 -5.39 -10.92
N VAL A 114 0.16 -6.32 -10.61
CA VAL A 114 0.66 -7.30 -11.57
C VAL A 114 -0.45 -8.28 -12.00
N SER A 115 -1.24 -8.78 -11.04
CA SER A 115 -2.38 -9.69 -11.25
C SER A 115 -3.38 -9.12 -12.25
N TYR A 116 -3.76 -7.85 -12.09
CA TYR A 116 -4.71 -7.18 -12.98
C TYR A 116 -4.16 -6.99 -14.39
N MET A 117 -2.88 -6.68 -14.56
CA MET A 117 -2.25 -6.60 -15.88
C MET A 117 -2.31 -7.95 -16.61
N PHE A 118 -2.17 -9.07 -15.89
CA PHE A 118 -2.34 -10.41 -16.45
C PHE A 118 -3.81 -10.81 -16.66
N GLY A 119 -4.76 -10.04 -16.14
CA GLY A 119 -6.20 -10.23 -16.34
C GLY A 119 -6.89 -11.07 -15.26
N TYR A 120 -6.23 -11.32 -14.13
CA TYR A 120 -6.83 -12.01 -12.99
C TYR A 120 -7.55 -11.00 -12.11
N THR A 121 -8.88 -11.07 -12.07
CA THR A 121 -9.73 -10.18 -11.29
C THR A 121 -11.08 -10.81 -10.94
N GLN A 122 -11.57 -10.54 -9.73
CA GLN A 122 -12.94 -10.89 -9.31
C GLN A 122 -14.03 -10.02 -9.94
N SER A 123 -13.68 -8.97 -10.70
CA SER A 123 -14.62 -8.03 -11.34
C SER A 123 -15.57 -7.31 -10.37
N ARG A 124 -15.17 -7.19 -9.09
CA ARG A 124 -15.87 -6.43 -8.05
C ARG A 124 -15.10 -5.14 -7.78
N GLU A 125 -15.73 -3.99 -7.97
CA GLU A 125 -15.03 -2.71 -7.80
C GLU A 125 -14.48 -2.56 -6.37
N TYR A 126 -13.21 -2.16 -6.28
CA TYR A 126 -12.43 -2.04 -5.04
C TYR A 126 -12.16 -3.36 -4.29
N ALA A 127 -12.57 -4.48 -4.85
CA ALA A 127 -12.34 -5.84 -4.37
C ALA A 127 -11.91 -6.75 -5.54
N GLU A 128 -11.13 -6.19 -6.47
CA GLU A 128 -10.75 -6.87 -7.69
C GLU A 128 -9.71 -7.98 -7.46
N PHE A 129 -9.03 -7.97 -6.31
CA PHE A 129 -7.93 -8.87 -5.96
C PHE A 129 -8.36 -10.33 -6.03
N GLU A 130 -7.45 -11.22 -6.42
CA GLU A 130 -7.69 -12.66 -6.32
C GLU A 130 -7.60 -13.14 -4.86
N TRP A 131 -8.30 -14.25 -4.56
CA TRP A 131 -8.39 -14.80 -3.20
C TRP A 131 -7.04 -14.99 -2.46
N PRO A 132 -5.89 -15.32 -3.10
CA PRO A 132 -4.63 -15.42 -2.36
C PRO A 132 -4.16 -14.06 -1.86
N ILE A 133 -4.42 -12.99 -2.61
CA ILE A 133 -4.07 -11.63 -2.23
C ILE A 133 -5.03 -11.13 -1.14
N ASP A 134 -6.32 -11.49 -1.22
CA ASP A 134 -7.29 -11.23 -0.14
C ASP A 134 -6.81 -11.80 1.20
N LEU A 135 -6.23 -13.01 1.20
CA LEU A 135 -5.66 -13.61 2.42
C LEU A 135 -4.43 -12.84 2.93
N ILE A 136 -3.56 -12.36 2.04
CA ILE A 136 -2.41 -11.52 2.44
C ILE A 136 -2.93 -10.24 3.10
N ILE A 137 -3.92 -9.58 2.48
CA ILE A 137 -4.53 -8.36 3.02
C ILE A 137 -5.16 -8.65 4.39
N LEU A 138 -5.93 -9.73 4.51
CA LEU A 138 -6.57 -10.12 5.77
C LEU A 138 -5.55 -10.33 6.89
N VAL A 139 -4.48 -11.08 6.64
CA VAL A 139 -3.43 -11.32 7.65
C VAL A 139 -2.72 -10.01 7.99
N THR A 140 -2.39 -9.20 6.99
CA THR A 140 -1.73 -7.90 7.17
C THR A 140 -2.59 -6.91 7.97
N TRP A 141 -3.91 -6.99 7.84
CA TRP A 141 -4.84 -6.07 8.50
C TRP A 141 -5.14 -6.43 9.95
N VAL A 142 -5.10 -7.72 10.29
CA VAL A 142 -5.38 -8.23 11.64
C VAL A 142 -4.17 -8.06 12.58
N VAL A 143 -2.97 -8.15 12.02
CA VAL A 143 -1.70 -7.96 12.74
C VAL A 143 -1.39 -6.47 12.89
#